data_AF-A0A968A3P3-F1
#
_entry.id   AF-A0A968A3P3-F1
#
_cell.length_a   1.000
_cell.length_b   1.000
_cell.length_c   1.000
_cell.angle_alpha   90.00
_cell.angle_beta   90.00
_cell.angle_gamma   90.00
#
_symmetry.space_group_name_H-M   'P 1'
#
loop_
_entity.id
_entity.type
_entity.pdbx_description
1 polymer ?
#
loop_
_entity_poly.entity_id
_entity_poly.type
_entity_poly.pdbx_seq_one_letter_code
_entity_poly.pdbx_strand_id
1 'polypeptide(L)'
;LIATSYQQPYEVSVAALLPCFWIYRDVGHHIYQRAEKENPYERWIATYSGDEFGEAVSQAIDITDQAAAEVDDKTREVMTEHFIKSSRLEWMFWHSAYRQEQWRP
;
A
#
# COMPACT_ATOMS: atom_id res chain seq x y z
N LEU A 1 -5.63 8.48 -4.37
CA LEU A 1 -6.69 7.51 -4.02
C LEU A 1 -8.07 8.05 -4.39
N ILE A 2 -8.67 8.99 -3.65
CA ILE A 2 -10.05 9.48 -3.93
C ILE A 2 -10.23 10.08 -5.35
N ALA A 3 -9.28 10.91 -5.80
CA ALA A 3 -9.36 11.48 -7.16
C ALA A 3 -9.21 10.42 -8.25
N THR A 4 -8.42 9.37 -8.00
CA THR A 4 -8.23 8.25 -8.92
C THR A 4 -9.50 7.40 -8.99
N SER A 5 -10.10 7.03 -7.85
CA SER A 5 -11.33 6.24 -7.82
C SER A 5 -12.55 6.95 -8.43
N TYR A 6 -12.53 8.28 -8.52
CA TYR A 6 -13.62 9.05 -9.13
C TYR A 6 -13.45 9.29 -10.64
N GLN A 7 -12.22 9.26 -11.15
CA GLN A 7 -11.91 9.70 -12.53
C GLN A 7 -11.23 8.64 -13.39
N GLN A 8 -10.71 7.59 -12.79
CA GLN A 8 -9.94 6.55 -13.48
C GLN A 8 -10.71 5.24 -13.54
N PRO A 9 -10.43 4.40 -14.54
CA PRO A 9 -10.96 3.05 -14.63
C PRO A 9 -10.68 2.22 -13.35
N TYR A 10 -11.49 1.19 -13.14
CA TYR A 10 -11.46 0.34 -11.94
C TYR A 10 -10.07 -0.27 -11.69
N GLU A 11 -9.43 -0.71 -12.77
CA GLU A 11 -8.15 -1.40 -12.85
C GLU A 11 -7.02 -0.47 -12.37
N VAL A 12 -7.06 0.79 -12.81
CA VAL A 12 -6.14 1.84 -12.36
C VAL A 12 -6.37 2.17 -10.88
N SER A 13 -7.61 2.11 -10.41
CA SER A 13 -7.95 2.39 -9.02
C SER A 13 -7.47 1.29 -8.07
N VAL A 14 -7.63 0.02 -8.44
CA VAL A 14 -7.10 -1.10 -7.63
C VAL A 14 -5.57 -1.11 -7.63
N ALA A 15 -4.92 -0.86 -8.78
CA ALA A 15 -3.46 -0.72 -8.84
C ALA A 15 -2.94 0.45 -8.00
N ALA A 16 -3.67 1.57 -7.95
CA ALA A 16 -3.33 2.71 -7.09
C ALA A 16 -3.50 2.39 -5.60
N LEU A 17 -4.40 1.48 -5.23
CA LEU A 17 -4.65 1.11 -3.84
C LEU A 17 -3.67 0.05 -3.34
N LEU A 18 -3.27 -0.90 -4.20
CA LEU A 18 -2.45 -2.06 -3.81
C LEU A 18 -1.22 -1.74 -2.92
N PRO A 19 -0.42 -0.67 -3.16
CA PRO A 19 0.72 -0.34 -2.31
C PRO A 19 0.39 -0.17 -0.83
N CYS A 20 -0.82 0.31 -0.47
CA CYS A 20 -1.17 0.51 0.93
C CYS A 20 -1.30 -0.82 1.69
N PHE A 21 -1.74 -1.88 1.03
CA PHE A 21 -1.78 -3.22 1.61
C PHE A 21 -0.38 -3.82 1.63
N TRP A 22 0.26 -3.86 0.47
CA TRP A 22 1.52 -4.57 0.29
C TRP A 22 2.66 -3.98 1.12
N ILE A 23 2.85 -2.66 1.09
CA ILE A 23 3.95 -2.01 1.82
C ILE A 23 3.76 -2.18 3.33
N TYR A 24 2.53 -2.04 3.85
CA TYR A 24 2.28 -2.23 5.27
C TYR A 24 2.59 -3.65 5.73
N ARG A 25 2.26 -4.66 4.93
CA ARG A 25 2.58 -6.06 5.20
C ARG A 25 4.09 -6.27 5.30
N ASP A 26 4.83 -5.78 4.31
CA ASP A 26 6.30 -5.93 4.25
C ASP A 26 6.98 -5.20 5.42
N VAL A 27 6.55 -3.97 5.71
CA VAL A 27 7.06 -3.19 6.85
C VAL A 27 6.72 -3.87 8.18
N GLY A 28 5.50 -4.35 8.35
CA GLY A 28 5.06 -5.09 9.54
C GLY A 28 5.94 -6.31 9.79
N HIS A 29 6.17 -7.14 8.75
CA HIS A 29 7.06 -8.30 8.82
C HIS A 29 8.51 -7.89 9.16
N HIS A 30 9.01 -6.85 8.51
CA HIS A 30 10.37 -6.37 8.72
C HIS A 30 10.61 -5.93 10.17
N ILE A 31 9.65 -5.19 10.75
CA ILE A 31 9.71 -4.73 12.13
C ILE A 31 9.53 -5.90 13.10
N TYR A 32 8.58 -6.80 12.85
CA TYR A 32 8.33 -7.97 13.69
C TYR A 32 9.60 -8.81 13.93
N GLN A 33 10.40 -9.01 12.88
CA GLN A 33 11.68 -9.74 12.97
C GLN A 33 12.75 -9.06 13.85
N ARG A 34 12.60 -7.77 14.14
CA ARG A 34 13.57 -6.92 14.84
C ARG A 34 13.06 -6.35 16.15
N ALA A 35 11.76 -6.51 16.42
CA ALA A 35 11.11 -5.89 17.56
C ALA A 35 11.62 -6.50 18.88
N GLU A 36 11.92 -5.64 19.84
CA GLU A 36 12.22 -6.05 21.21
C GLU A 36 10.92 -6.42 21.97
N LYS A 37 11.08 -7.15 23.08
CA LYS A 37 9.97 -7.45 23.98
C LYS A 37 9.43 -6.16 24.61
N GLU A 38 8.15 -6.15 24.97
CA GLU A 38 7.47 -5.01 25.61
C GLU A 38 7.47 -3.73 24.75
N ASN A 39 7.45 -3.89 23.42
CA ASN A 39 7.38 -2.77 22.49
C ASN A 39 6.00 -2.06 22.58
N PRO A 40 5.95 -0.73 22.80
CA PRO A 40 4.69 0.01 22.92
C PRO A 40 3.82 -0.04 21.64
N TYR A 41 4.40 -0.42 20.50
CA TYR A 41 3.72 -0.55 19.21
C TYR A 41 3.36 -2.00 18.84
N GLU A 42 3.45 -2.95 19.79
CA GLU A 42 3.24 -4.38 19.55
C GLU A 42 1.94 -4.68 18.77
N ARG A 43 0.85 -3.97 19.07
CA ARG A 43 -0.45 -4.20 18.44
C ARG A 43 -0.43 -3.84 16.97
N TRP A 44 0.18 -2.69 16.64
CA TRP A 44 0.31 -2.25 15.25
C TRP A 44 1.17 -3.24 14.47
N ILE A 45 2.30 -3.66 15.05
CA ILE A 45 3.20 -4.65 14.42
C ILE A 45 2.45 -5.96 14.18
N ALA A 46 1.77 -6.48 15.21
CA ALA A 46 1.02 -7.73 15.14
C ALA A 46 -0.11 -7.69 14.10
N THR A 47 -0.80 -6.56 13.93
CA THR A 47 -1.82 -6.40 12.90
C THR A 47 -1.23 -6.57 11.50
N TYR A 48 -0.18 -5.82 11.16
CA TYR A 48 0.36 -5.83 9.81
C TYR A 48 1.27 -7.03 9.51
N SER A 49 1.80 -7.68 10.55
CA SER A 49 2.53 -8.95 10.42
C SER A 49 1.68 -10.20 10.62
N GLY A 50 0.40 -10.07 10.97
CA GLY A 50 -0.49 -11.18 11.28
C GLY A 50 -1.12 -11.80 10.03
N ASP A 51 -1.41 -13.10 10.07
CA ASP A 51 -1.88 -13.86 8.91
C ASP A 51 -3.17 -13.30 8.28
N GLU A 52 -4.11 -12.81 9.08
CA GLU A 52 -5.37 -12.20 8.61
C GLU A 52 -5.11 -11.02 7.65
N PHE A 53 -4.17 -10.13 7.97
CA PHE A 53 -3.80 -9.03 7.06
C PHE A 53 -3.07 -9.55 5.82
N GLY A 54 -2.33 -10.65 5.95
CA GLY A 54 -1.64 -11.31 4.83
C GLY A 54 -2.59 -11.92 3.80
N GLU A 55 -3.69 -12.50 4.27
CA GLU A 55 -4.77 -12.96 3.41
C GLU A 55 -5.40 -11.78 2.64
N ALA A 56 -5.65 -10.66 3.32
CA ALA A 56 -6.17 -9.45 2.68
C ALA A 56 -5.20 -8.89 1.61
N VAL A 57 -3.89 -8.89 1.88
CA VAL A 57 -2.86 -8.48 0.93
C VAL A 57 -2.84 -9.41 -0.28
N SER A 58 -2.89 -10.72 -0.06
CA SER A 58 -2.90 -11.72 -1.14
C SER A 58 -4.12 -11.53 -2.04
N GLN A 59 -5.30 -11.33 -1.45
CA GLN A 59 -6.53 -11.02 -2.20
C GLN A 59 -6.41 -9.72 -3.01
N ALA A 60 -5.82 -8.66 -2.43
CA ALA A 60 -5.62 -7.40 -3.14
C ALA A 60 -4.67 -7.55 -4.35
N ILE A 61 -3.62 -8.36 -4.21
CA ILE A 61 -2.71 -8.72 -5.32
C ILE A 61 -3.50 -9.46 -6.40
N ASP A 62 -4.20 -10.54 -6.03
CA ASP A 62 -4.96 -11.36 -6.98
C ASP A 62 -6.00 -10.56 -7.77
N ILE A 63 -6.73 -9.65 -7.09
CA ILE A 63 -7.70 -8.75 -7.72
C ILE A 63 -7.01 -7.83 -8.74
N THR A 64 -5.85 -7.27 -8.37
CA THR A 64 -5.10 -6.36 -9.24
C THR A 64 -4.53 -7.10 -10.44
N ASP A 65 -4.03 -8.32 -10.25
CA ASP A 65 -3.49 -9.17 -11.32
C ASP A 65 -4.60 -9.60 -12.29
N GLN A 66 -5.78 -9.98 -11.79
CA GLN A 66 -6.96 -10.28 -12.62
C GLN A 66 -7.39 -9.06 -13.43
N ALA A 67 -7.48 -7.88 -12.81
CA ALA A 67 -7.80 -6.65 -13.51
C ALA A 67 -6.75 -6.31 -14.59
N ALA A 68 -5.48 -6.54 -14.29
CA ALA A 68 -4.40 -6.32 -15.24
C ALA A 68 -4.45 -7.31 -16.41
N ALA A 69 -4.89 -8.56 -16.21
CA ALA A 69 -4.94 -9.56 -17.28
C ALA A 69 -5.93 -9.19 -18.40
N GLU A 70 -6.99 -8.44 -18.09
CA GLU A 70 -8.10 -8.13 -19.00
C GLU A 70 -7.94 -6.78 -19.75
N VAL A 71 -6.83 -6.06 -19.55
CA VAL A 71 -6.59 -4.76 -20.16
C VAL A 71 -5.45 -4.77 -21.17
N ASP A 72 -5.47 -3.78 -22.08
CA ASP A 72 -4.40 -3.54 -23.03
C ASP A 72 -3.10 -3.04 -22.35
N ASP A 73 -1.99 -3.12 -23.08
CA ASP A 73 -0.67 -2.73 -22.57
C ASP A 73 -0.63 -1.26 -22.13
N LYS A 74 -1.34 -0.38 -22.83
CA LYS A 74 -1.41 1.04 -22.49
C LYS A 74 -2.06 1.26 -21.13
N THR A 75 -3.16 0.56 -20.84
CA THR A 75 -3.84 0.64 -19.56
C THR A 75 -2.98 0.01 -18.45
N ARG A 76 -2.30 -1.09 -18.75
CA ARG A 76 -1.35 -1.73 -17.82
C ARG A 76 -0.20 -0.79 -17.43
N GLU A 77 0.31 -0.01 -18.38
CA GLU A 77 1.30 1.04 -18.10
C GLU A 77 0.74 2.08 -17.13
N VAL A 78 -0.49 2.57 -17.36
CA VAL A 78 -1.15 3.53 -16.45
C VAL A 78 -1.37 2.94 -15.05
N MET A 79 -1.79 1.67 -14.95
CA MET A 79 -1.89 0.95 -13.68
C MET A 79 -0.54 0.96 -12.93
N THR A 80 0.54 0.66 -13.65
CA THR A 80 1.91 0.63 -13.10
C THR A 80 2.35 2.01 -12.61
N GLU A 81 2.10 3.07 -13.40
CA GLU A 81 2.41 4.44 -13.01
C GLU A 81 1.69 4.85 -11.71
N HIS A 82 0.41 4.49 -11.60
CA HIS A 82 -0.40 4.77 -10.42
C HIS A 82 0.05 3.97 -9.18
N PHE A 83 0.41 2.70 -9.35
CA PHE A 83 1.02 1.88 -8.30
C PHE A 83 2.33 2.53 -7.78
N ILE A 84 3.23 2.93 -8.69
CA ILE A 84 4.49 3.58 -8.33
C ILE A 84 4.24 4.92 -7.62
N LYS A 85 3.30 5.72 -8.13
CA LYS A 85 2.93 7.00 -7.51
C LYS A 85 2.40 6.81 -6.10
N SER A 86 1.50 5.86 -5.88
CA SER A 86 0.98 5.54 -4.55
C SER A 86 2.08 5.02 -3.62
N SER A 87 3.00 4.19 -4.11
CA SER A 87 4.16 3.74 -3.33
C SER A 87 5.04 4.90 -2.86
N ARG A 88 5.25 5.92 -3.71
CA ARG A 88 5.96 7.16 -3.33
C ARG A 88 5.18 7.94 -2.27
N LEU A 89 3.85 7.98 -2.37
CA LEU A 89 3.00 8.64 -1.37
C LEU A 89 3.06 7.93 -0.01
N GLU A 90 3.12 6.60 0.01
CA GLU A 90 3.34 5.84 1.26
C GLU A 90 4.68 6.19 1.90
N TRP A 91 5.76 6.25 1.12
CA TRP A 91 7.05 6.72 1.62
C TRP A 91 6.97 8.15 2.18
N MET A 92 6.31 9.06 1.45
CA MET A 92 6.11 10.45 1.90
C MET A 92 5.29 10.52 3.19
N PHE A 93 4.29 9.64 3.37
CA PHE A 93 3.49 9.55 4.57
C PHE A 93 4.33 9.18 5.80
N TRP A 94 5.18 8.15 5.68
CA TRP A 94 6.11 7.79 6.75
C TRP A 94 7.12 8.91 7.05
N HIS A 95 7.65 9.53 6.00
CA HIS A 95 8.61 10.61 6.14
C HIS A 95 7.99 11.86 6.79
N SER A 96 6.76 12.24 6.43
CA SER A 96 6.07 13.39 7.01
C SER A 96 5.76 13.18 8.49
N ALA A 97 5.34 11.96 8.88
CA ALA A 97 5.14 11.60 10.28
C ALA A 97 6.45 11.68 11.07
N TYR A 98 7.55 11.14 10.53
CA TYR A 98 8.87 11.22 11.16
C TYR A 98 9.36 12.66 11.32
N ARG A 99 9.12 13.51 10.31
CA ARG A 99 9.50 14.93 10.32
C ARG A 99 8.53 15.81 11.09
N GLN A 100 7.39 15.27 11.54
CA GLN A 100 6.27 16.02 12.09
C GLN A 100 5.89 17.21 11.21
N GLU A 101 5.79 16.96 9.90
CA GLU A 101 5.58 17.99 8.89
C GLU A 101 4.33 18.80 9.18
N GLN A 102 4.45 20.12 9.02
CA GLN A 102 3.38 21.08 9.24
C GLN A 102 3.08 21.79 7.93
N TRP A 103 1.84 22.25 7.79
CA TRP A 103 1.47 23.16 6.72
C TRP A 103 2.31 24.43 6.82
N ARG A 104 2.94 24.81 5.70
CA ARG A 104 3.59 26.11 5.60
C ARG A 104 2.51 27.18 5.43
N PRO A 105 2.68 28.36 6.05
CA PRO A 105 1.73 29.46 5.97
C PRO A 105 1.52 29.95 4.52
#